data_AF-A0A2P4Y417-F1
#
_entry.id   AF-A0A2P4Y417-F1
#
_cell.length_a   1.000
_cell.length_b   1.000
_cell.length_c   1.000
_cell.angle_alpha   90.00
_cell.angle_beta   90.00
_cell.angle_gamma   90.00
#
_symmetry.space_group_name_H-M   'P 1'
#
loop_
_entity.id
_entity.type
_entity.pdbx_description
1 polymer ?
#
loop_
_entity_poly.entity_id
_entity_poly.type
_entity_poly.pdbx_seq_one_letter_code
_entity_poly.pdbx_strand_id
1 'polypeptide(L)'
;MLVDSNQFMQAIERIAAGLSQQNAQIYQDFQSYLQGYHQQLQQQWQHQEEQRLAQQAQREYRVEGISMPTFHGRPQESVAEFIFRAKLFMRGKGINFEDPQQGSRIVAMLAANLRDGAASWYHAKIM
;
A
#
# COMPACT_ATOMS: atom_id res chain seq x y z
N MET A 1 -77.17 -9.72 -14.84
CA MET A 1 -76.17 -9.81 -13.76
C MET A 1 -75.52 -8.44 -13.63
N LEU A 2 -75.95 -7.65 -12.63
CA LEU A 2 -75.28 -6.40 -12.29
C LEU A 2 -73.97 -6.78 -11.61
N VAL A 3 -72.85 -6.50 -12.25
CA VAL A 3 -71.54 -6.58 -11.58
C VAL A 3 -71.60 -5.57 -10.44
N ASP A 4 -71.44 -6.07 -9.21
CA ASP A 4 -71.55 -5.28 -8.00
C ASP A 4 -70.49 -4.17 -8.03
N SER A 5 -70.91 -2.90 -8.14
CA SER A 5 -70.01 -1.73 -8.22
C SER A 5 -68.97 -1.71 -7.09
N ASN A 6 -69.28 -2.39 -5.98
CA ASN A 6 -68.41 -2.56 -4.83
C ASN A 6 -67.18 -3.45 -5.13
N GLN A 7 -67.33 -4.51 -5.94
CA GLN A 7 -66.20 -5.37 -6.35
C GLN A 7 -65.22 -4.64 -7.27
N PHE A 8 -65.71 -3.81 -8.18
CA PHE A 8 -64.87 -3.04 -9.10
C PHE A 8 -64.04 -1.99 -8.34
N MET A 9 -64.65 -1.25 -7.41
CA MET A 9 -63.94 -0.28 -6.58
C MET A 9 -62.85 -0.96 -5.72
N GLN A 10 -63.14 -2.11 -5.12
CA GLN A 10 -62.15 -2.90 -4.38
C GLN A 10 -60.98 -3.36 -5.26
N ALA A 11 -61.22 -3.67 -6.54
CA ALA A 11 -60.16 -4.04 -7.47
C ALA A 11 -59.22 -2.86 -7.75
N ILE A 12 -59.75 -1.65 -7.94
CA ILE A 12 -58.95 -0.43 -8.14
C ILE A 12 -58.13 -0.10 -6.89
N GLU A 13 -58.72 -0.19 -5.69
CA GLU A 13 -58.02 0.07 -4.44
C GLU A 13 -56.84 -0.90 -4.23
N ARG A 14 -57.00 -2.18 -4.57
CA ARG A 14 -55.92 -3.17 -4.51
C ARG A 14 -54.78 -2.86 -5.48
N ILE A 15 -55.10 -2.39 -6.69
CA ILE A 15 -54.08 -1.97 -7.67
C ILE A 15 -53.35 -0.73 -7.18
N ALA A 16 -54.07 0.28 -6.69
CA ALA A 16 -53.49 1.50 -6.13
C ALA A 16 -52.59 1.21 -4.92
N ALA A 17 -53.01 0.31 -4.03
CA ALA A 17 -52.21 -0.14 -2.90
C ALA A 17 -50.97 -0.94 -3.34
N GLY A 18 -51.08 -1.78 -4.38
CA GLY A 18 -49.93 -2.49 -4.94
C GLY A 18 -48.89 -1.55 -5.54
N LEU A 19 -49.34 -0.54 -6.29
CA LEU A 19 -48.47 0.48 -6.89
C LEU A 19 -47.81 1.38 -5.83
N SER A 20 -48.53 1.74 -4.77
CA SER A 20 -47.96 2.56 -3.69
C SER A 20 -46.91 1.78 -2.88
N GLN A 21 -47.13 0.49 -2.62
CA GLN A 21 -46.13 -0.39 -2.01
C GLN A 21 -44.89 -0.57 -2.89
N GLN A 22 -45.09 -0.76 -4.19
CA GLN A 22 -43.97 -0.85 -5.14
C GLN A 22 -43.14 0.44 -5.15
N ASN A 23 -43.80 1.61 -5.19
CA ASN A 23 -43.10 2.88 -5.11
C ASN A 23 -42.32 3.03 -3.80
N ALA A 24 -42.92 2.64 -2.67
CA ALA A 24 -42.24 2.69 -1.37
C ALA A 24 -40.99 1.80 -1.32
N GLN A 25 -41.04 0.59 -1.92
CA GLN A 25 -39.89 -0.29 -2.03
C GLN A 25 -38.77 0.30 -2.88
N ILE A 26 -39.10 0.90 -4.03
CA ILE A 26 -38.11 1.56 -4.90
C ILE A 26 -37.35 2.66 -4.14
N TYR A 27 -38.06 3.47 -3.35
CA TYR A 27 -37.41 4.50 -2.53
C TYR A 27 -36.52 3.91 -1.44
N GLN A 28 -36.94 2.83 -0.78
CA GLN A 28 -36.13 2.15 0.23
C GLN A 28 -34.85 1.54 -0.37
N ASP A 29 -34.97 0.87 -1.50
CA ASP A 29 -33.83 0.26 -2.20
C ASP A 29 -32.83 1.33 -2.66
N PHE A 30 -33.34 2.45 -3.18
CA PHE A 30 -32.50 3.57 -3.58
C PHE A 30 -31.75 4.19 -2.39
N GLN A 31 -32.40 4.33 -1.23
CA GLN A 31 -31.74 4.81 -0.02
C GLN A 31 -30.67 3.84 0.48
N SER A 32 -30.95 2.54 0.48
CA SER A 32 -30.00 1.48 0.85
C SER A 32 -28.76 1.49 -0.07
N TYR A 33 -28.99 1.59 -1.38
CA TYR A 33 -27.91 1.70 -2.36
C TYR A 33 -27.00 2.91 -2.11
N LEU A 34 -27.58 4.09 -1.90
CA LEU A 34 -26.81 5.31 -1.62
C LEU A 34 -26.02 5.21 -0.31
N GLN A 35 -26.61 4.63 0.74
CA GLN A 35 -25.91 4.42 2.00
C GLN A 35 -24.71 3.49 1.84
N GLY A 36 -24.90 2.36 1.14
CA GLY A 36 -23.81 1.42 0.85
C GLY A 36 -22.69 2.06 0.02
N TYR A 37 -23.04 2.86 -0.98
CA TYR A 37 -22.06 3.57 -1.81
C TYR A 37 -21.25 4.59 -0.99
N HIS A 38 -21.91 5.38 -0.12
CA HIS A 38 -21.23 6.31 0.77
C HIS A 38 -20.26 5.62 1.72
N GLN A 39 -20.67 4.48 2.29
CA GLN A 39 -19.82 3.72 3.20
C GLN A 39 -18.59 3.15 2.49
N GLN A 40 -18.76 2.66 1.25
CA GLN A 40 -17.66 2.15 0.44
C GLN A 40 -16.63 3.24 0.09
N LEU A 41 -17.10 4.44 -0.25
CA LEU A 41 -16.21 5.58 -0.50
C LEU A 41 -15.43 5.94 0.76
N GLN A 42 -16.09 5.99 1.92
CA GLN A 42 -15.44 6.35 3.17
C GLN A 42 -14.35 5.33 3.57
N GLN A 43 -14.60 4.03 3.37
CA GLN A 43 -13.61 2.98 3.60
C GLN A 43 -12.40 3.10 2.68
N GLN A 44 -12.62 3.36 1.38
CA GLN A 44 -11.52 3.57 0.43
C GLN A 44 -10.65 4.77 0.81
N TRP A 45 -11.28 5.88 1.22
CA TRP A 45 -10.56 7.07 1.69
C TRP A 45 -9.72 6.78 2.92
N GLN A 46 -10.29 6.10 3.93
CA GLN A 46 -9.56 5.74 5.14
C GLN A 46 -8.36 4.83 4.83
N HIS A 47 -8.53 3.82 3.97
CA HIS A 47 -7.43 2.94 3.57
C HIS A 47 -6.33 3.70 2.82
N GLN A 48 -6.70 4.62 1.93
CA GLN A 48 -5.73 5.44 1.20
C GLN A 48 -4.98 6.39 2.14
N GLU A 49 -5.67 6.99 3.11
CA GLU A 49 -5.06 7.88 4.11
C GLU A 49 -4.12 7.12 5.04
N GLU A 50 -4.51 5.93 5.51
CA GLU A 50 -3.66 5.07 6.33
C GLU A 50 -2.40 4.64 5.57
N GLN A 51 -2.52 4.27 4.29
CA GLN A 51 -1.37 3.97 3.44
C GLN A 51 -0.47 5.20 3.23
N ARG A 52 -1.06 6.39 3.05
CA ARG A 52 -0.29 7.65 2.91
C ARG A 52 0.47 7.98 4.19
N LEU A 53 -0.17 7.83 5.35
CA LEU A 53 0.46 8.06 6.66
C LEU A 53 1.58 7.04 6.90
N ALA A 54 1.37 5.76 6.58
CA ALA A 54 2.42 4.74 6.65
C ALA A 54 3.62 5.06 5.75
N GLN A 55 3.36 5.53 4.51
CA GLN A 55 4.42 5.95 3.58
C GLN A 55 5.12 7.25 4.02
N GLN A 56 4.42 8.18 4.68
CA GLN A 56 5.02 9.39 5.26
C GLN A 56 5.89 9.06 6.46
N ALA A 57 5.42 8.21 7.38
CA ALA A 57 6.22 7.72 8.50
C ALA A 57 7.51 7.06 8.02
N GLN A 58 7.46 6.24 6.96
CA GLN A 58 8.67 5.66 6.36
C GLN A 58 9.62 6.69 5.72
N ARG A 59 9.10 7.83 5.23
CA ARG A 59 9.94 8.90 4.66
C ARG A 59 10.65 9.71 5.73
N GLU A 60 10.01 10.01 6.85
CA GLU A 60 10.60 10.83 7.93
C GLU A 60 11.82 10.16 8.60
N TYR A 61 11.99 8.84 8.51
CA TYR A 61 13.19 8.15 9.00
C TYR A 61 14.37 8.13 8.01
N ARG A 62 14.19 8.61 6.77
CA ARG A 62 15.30 8.67 5.81
C ARG A 62 16.17 9.88 6.11
N VAL A 63 17.34 9.62 6.69
CA VAL A 63 18.35 10.68 6.83
C VAL A 63 18.76 11.11 5.42
N GLU A 64 18.50 12.37 5.08
CA GLU A 64 18.96 12.99 3.84
C GLU A 64 20.46 13.32 3.94
N GLY A 65 21.19 13.18 2.83
CA GLY A 65 22.63 13.53 2.78
C GLY A 65 23.63 12.46 3.24
N ILE A 66 23.19 11.29 3.71
CA ILE A 66 24.10 10.14 3.93
C ILE A 66 24.30 9.33 2.65
N SER A 67 25.55 9.02 2.32
CA SER A 67 25.93 8.17 1.19
C SER A 67 26.42 6.81 1.66
N MET A 68 26.31 5.81 0.79
CA MET A 68 26.94 4.52 1.02
C MET A 68 28.46 4.72 1.13
N PRO A 69 29.15 4.15 2.15
CA PRO A 69 30.59 4.29 2.26
C PRO A 69 31.27 3.56 1.11
N THR A 70 32.47 4.02 0.74
CA THR A 70 33.31 3.40 -0.28
C THR A 70 34.47 2.67 0.38
N PHE A 71 34.93 1.57 -0.21
CA PHE A 71 36.10 0.81 0.25
C PHE A 71 37.06 0.52 -0.90
N HIS A 72 38.32 0.95 -0.76
CA HIS A 72 39.32 0.83 -1.83
C HIS A 72 40.22 -0.42 -1.67
N GLY A 73 40.24 -1.01 -0.47
CA GLY A 73 41.09 -2.16 -0.14
C GLY A 73 42.52 -1.78 0.22
N ARG A 74 42.75 -0.54 0.69
CA ARG A 74 44.08 -0.07 1.12
C ARG A 74 44.41 -0.63 2.50
N PRO A 75 45.71 -0.89 2.82
CA PRO A 75 46.09 -1.48 4.11
C PRO A 75 45.64 -0.69 5.35
N GLN A 76 45.45 0.63 5.21
CA GLN A 76 45.01 1.50 6.30
C GLN A 76 43.49 1.55 6.46
N GLU A 77 42.72 1.06 5.48
CA GLU A 77 41.26 1.01 5.57
C GLU A 77 40.80 -0.18 6.42
N SER A 78 39.82 0.06 7.29
CA SER A 78 39.23 -0.99 8.11
C SER A 78 37.97 -1.56 7.46
N VAL A 79 37.98 -2.87 7.18
CA VAL A 79 36.79 -3.59 6.72
C VAL A 79 35.67 -3.50 7.75
N ALA A 80 36.00 -3.60 9.05
CA ALA A 80 35.01 -3.52 10.12
C ALA A 80 34.31 -2.15 10.15
N GLU A 81 35.06 -1.07 9.93
CA GLU A 81 34.51 0.28 9.86
C GLU A 81 33.64 0.48 8.61
N PHE A 82 34.09 0.00 7.45
CA PHE A 82 33.30 0.02 6.22
C PHE A 82 31.95 -0.69 6.39
N ILE A 83 31.96 -1.91 6.96
CA ILE A 83 30.74 -2.68 7.22
C ILE A 83 29.84 -1.98 8.23
N PHE A 84 30.42 -1.40 9.30
CA PHE A 84 29.67 -0.63 10.29
C PHE A 84 28.96 0.57 9.65
N ARG A 85 29.68 1.37 8.86
CA ARG A 85 29.11 2.54 8.16
C ARG A 85 28.06 2.13 7.12
N ALA A 86 28.25 1.01 6.43
CA ALA A 86 27.28 0.49 5.47
C ALA A 86 25.97 0.07 6.15
N LYS A 87 26.05 -0.60 7.31
CA LYS A 87 24.89 -0.93 8.14
C LYS A 87 24.16 0.32 8.62
N LEU A 88 24.90 1.35 9.09
CA LEU A 88 24.31 2.63 9.47
C LEU A 88 23.56 3.29 8.30
N PHE A 89 24.16 3.30 7.10
CA PHE A 89 23.52 3.81 5.89
C PHE A 89 22.22 3.05 5.58
N MET A 90 22.25 1.72 5.61
CA MET A 90 21.08 0.89 5.34
C MET A 90 19.97 1.13 6.36
N ARG A 91 20.29 1.20 7.66
CA ARG A 91 19.31 1.58 8.71
C ARG A 91 18.72 2.96 8.43
N GLY A 92 19.57 3.94 8.13
CA GLY A 92 19.17 5.31 7.82
C GLY A 92 18.36 5.46 6.52
N LYS A 93 18.36 4.46 5.62
CA LYS A 93 17.51 4.43 4.41
C LYS A 93 16.30 3.49 4.54
N GLY A 94 16.11 2.85 5.69
CA GLY A 94 15.03 1.88 5.92
C GLY A 94 15.22 0.56 5.17
N ILE A 95 16.47 0.16 4.93
CA ILE A 95 16.82 -1.11 4.26
C ILE A 95 17.04 -2.19 5.33
N ASN A 96 16.20 -3.23 5.33
CA ASN A 96 16.37 -4.37 6.21
C ASN A 96 17.42 -5.34 5.65
N PHE A 97 18.65 -5.25 6.17
CA PHE A 97 19.76 -6.13 5.78
C PHE A 97 19.83 -7.42 6.62
N GLU A 98 18.93 -7.61 7.58
CA GLU A 98 18.80 -8.85 8.37
C GLU A 98 17.84 -9.84 7.71
N ASP A 99 17.03 -9.37 6.74
CA ASP A 99 16.15 -10.19 5.91
C ASP A 99 16.98 -11.01 4.88
N PRO A 100 16.98 -12.35 4.97
CA PRO A 100 17.71 -13.21 4.03
C PRO A 100 17.26 -13.05 2.58
N GLN A 101 15.99 -12.66 2.34
CA GLN A 101 15.48 -12.46 0.98
C GLN A 101 16.13 -11.26 0.29
N GLN A 102 16.69 -10.32 1.04
CA GLN A 102 17.41 -9.16 0.50
C GLN A 102 18.90 -9.40 0.30
N GLY A 103 19.43 -10.58 0.63
CA GLY A 103 20.86 -10.87 0.63
C GLY A 103 21.57 -10.47 -0.67
N SER A 104 21.01 -10.84 -1.82
CA SER A 104 21.58 -10.51 -3.14
C SER A 104 21.64 -8.99 -3.40
N ARG A 105 20.58 -8.27 -3.02
CA ARG A 105 20.50 -6.81 -3.10
C ARG A 105 21.55 -6.14 -2.20
N ILE A 106 21.69 -6.61 -0.97
CA ILE A 106 22.67 -6.07 -0.01
C ILE A 106 24.10 -6.28 -0.53
N VAL A 107 24.40 -7.47 -1.04
CA VAL A 107 25.71 -7.79 -1.64
C VAL A 107 25.99 -6.88 -2.84
N ALA A 108 25.03 -6.72 -3.76
CA ALA A 108 25.19 -5.82 -4.90
C ALA A 108 25.45 -4.37 -4.47
N MET A 109 24.77 -3.88 -3.44
CA MET A 109 24.99 -2.54 -2.90
C MET A 109 26.41 -2.36 -2.31
N LEU A 110 26.90 -3.34 -1.57
CA LEU A 110 28.27 -3.33 -1.02
C LEU A 110 29.30 -3.40 -2.14
N ALA A 111 29.12 -4.32 -3.09
CA ALA A 111 30.00 -4.53 -4.23
C ALA A 111 30.13 -3.28 -5.12
N ALA A 112 29.02 -2.61 -5.40
CA ALA A 112 29.00 -1.37 -6.19
C ALA A 112 29.76 -0.21 -5.54
N ASN A 113 30.10 -0.32 -4.25
CA ASN A 113 30.87 0.67 -3.50
C ASN A 113 32.32 0.23 -3.21
N LEU A 114 32.75 -0.89 -3.79
CA LEU A 114 34.17 -1.23 -3.86
C LEU A 114 34.84 -0.37 -4.94
N ARG A 115 36.10 0.02 -4.71
CA ARG A 115 36.95 0.74 -5.65
C ARG A 115 38.33 0.11 -5.71
N ASP A 116 39.11 0.52 -6.70
CA ASP A 116 40.52 0.15 -6.87
C ASP A 116 40.75 -1.37 -6.66
N GLY A 117 41.75 -1.72 -5.85
CA GLY A 117 42.13 -3.10 -5.57
C GLY A 117 41.00 -3.95 -4.98
N ALA A 118 40.11 -3.37 -4.18
CA ALA A 118 38.95 -4.10 -3.65
C ALA A 118 37.95 -4.47 -4.75
N ALA A 119 37.67 -3.56 -5.68
CA ALA A 119 36.79 -3.84 -6.83
C ALA A 119 37.41 -4.90 -7.75
N SER A 120 38.71 -4.78 -8.06
CA SER A 120 39.43 -5.76 -8.88
C SER A 120 39.46 -7.14 -8.24
N TRP A 121 39.70 -7.22 -6.93
CA TRP A 121 39.67 -8.49 -6.19
C TRP A 121 38.28 -9.12 -6.20
N TYR A 122 37.23 -8.33 -5.96
CA TYR A 122 35.87 -8.84 -5.96
C TYR A 122 35.51 -9.37 -7.35
N HIS A 123 35.76 -8.59 -8.40
CA HIS A 123 35.54 -9.00 -9.79
C HIS A 123 36.22 -10.34 -10.12
N ALA A 124 37.50 -10.51 -9.76
CA ALA A 124 38.25 -11.73 -10.01
C ALA A 124 37.76 -12.97 -9.21
N LYS A 125 36.90 -12.78 -8.22
CA LYS A 125 36.37 -13.86 -7.38
C LYS A 125 34.98 -14.34 -7.79
N ILE A 126 34.22 -13.49 -8.48
CA ILE A 126 32.87 -13.79 -8.96
C ILE A 126 32.78 -14.03 -10.48
N MET A 127 33.79 -13.62 -11.25
CA MET A 127 33.99 -14.07 -12.64
C MET A 127 35.08 -15.14 -12.69
#